data_AF-A0A6N8YB77-F1
#
_entry.id   AF-A0A6N8YB77-F1
#
_cell.length_a   1.000
_cell.length_b   1.000
_cell.length_c   1.000
_cell.angle_alpha   90.00
_cell.angle_beta   90.00
_cell.angle_gamma   90.00
#
_symmetry.space_group_name_H-M   'P 1'
#
loop_
_entity.id
_entity.type
_entity.pdbx_description
1 polymer ?
#
loop_
_entity_poly.entity_id
_entity_poly.type
_entity_poly.pdbx_seq_one_letter_code
_entity_poly.pdbx_strand_id
1 'polypeptide(L)'
;SRDRSSEMVHLPPARVSQKGGAADDMAPAPMAHTSGTVASFTVDRLAYSPSPPTVFAVVDFDGGGRVLMELTDVDADEVHVGMRVVPTFRRLYTADDIHNYFWKARPLRDGAPGSAPPGESL
;
A
#
# COMPACT_ATOMS: atom_id res chain seq x y z
N SER A 1 -7.03 -1.83 -10.15
CA SER A 1 -7.51 -2.74 -11.21
C SER A 1 -6.33 -3.20 -12.04
N ARG A 2 -6.46 -4.30 -12.77
CA ARG A 2 -5.43 -4.82 -13.68
C ARG A 2 -6.02 -4.95 -15.07
N ASP A 3 -5.37 -4.35 -16.06
CA ASP A 3 -5.72 -4.54 -17.47
C ASP A 3 -5.41 -5.98 -17.89
N ARG A 4 -6.41 -6.69 -18.45
CA ARG A 4 -6.27 -8.10 -18.85
C ARG A 4 -5.36 -8.31 -20.06
N SER A 5 -5.15 -7.25 -20.86
CA SER A 5 -4.36 -7.33 -22.08
C SER A 5 -2.89 -6.99 -21.84
N SER A 6 -2.63 -5.89 -21.13
CA SER A 6 -1.28 -5.37 -20.93
C SER A 6 -0.66 -5.72 -19.58
N GLU A 7 -1.45 -6.37 -18.71
CA GLU A 7 -1.16 -6.74 -17.32
C GLU A 7 -0.85 -5.55 -16.39
N MET A 8 -1.06 -4.32 -16.86
CA MET A 8 -0.74 -3.13 -16.10
C MET A 8 -1.70 -2.94 -14.92
N VAL A 9 -1.12 -2.66 -13.75
CA VAL A 9 -1.86 -2.40 -12.52
C VAL A 9 -2.10 -0.90 -12.35
N HIS A 10 -3.34 -0.57 -12.02
CA HIS A 10 -3.82 0.78 -11.74
C HIS A 10 -4.23 0.93 -10.28
N LEU A 11 -3.64 1.93 -9.63
CA LEU A 11 -3.97 2.38 -8.28
C LEU A 11 -4.05 3.92 -8.28
N PRO A 12 -5.23 4.52 -8.04
CA PRO A 12 -6.53 3.89 -7.80
C PRO A 12 -7.04 3.09 -9.02
N PRO A 13 -8.05 2.22 -8.86
CA PRO A 13 -8.65 1.49 -9.97
C PRO A 13 -9.09 2.42 -11.10
N ALA A 14 -8.66 2.11 -12.32
CA ALA A 14 -9.04 2.84 -13.54
C ALA A 14 -9.89 1.94 -14.45
N ARG A 15 -10.75 2.57 -15.26
CA ARG A 15 -11.55 1.93 -16.31
C ARG A 15 -10.82 1.85 -17.66
N VAL A 16 -9.86 2.74 -17.90
CA VAL A 16 -9.09 2.79 -19.14
C VAL A 16 -7.63 2.55 -18.80
N SER A 17 -7.02 1.60 -19.51
CA SER A 17 -5.60 1.31 -19.35
C SER A 17 -4.76 2.46 -19.89
N GLN A 18 -3.76 2.88 -19.13
CA GLN A 18 -2.78 3.88 -19.60
C GLN A 18 -1.83 3.24 -20.64
N LYS A 19 -1.86 1.92 -20.80
CA LYS A 19 -1.01 1.14 -21.69
C LYS A 19 -1.93 0.40 -22.65
N GLY A 20 -1.89 0.76 -23.93
CA GLY A 20 -2.74 0.15 -24.95
C GLY A 20 -4.18 0.68 -25.01
N GLY A 21 -4.66 1.41 -23.99
CA GLY A 21 -5.93 2.14 -24.07
C GLY A 21 -7.19 1.28 -23.96
N ALA A 22 -7.07 0.00 -23.56
CA ALA A 22 -8.22 -0.88 -23.34
C ALA A 22 -9.20 -0.23 -22.34
N ALA A 23 -10.47 -0.16 -22.71
CA ALA A 23 -11.53 0.44 -21.90
C ALA A 23 -12.46 -0.65 -21.37
N ASP A 24 -12.80 -0.59 -20.09
CA ASP A 24 -13.68 -1.51 -19.37
C ASP A 24 -13.26 -2.98 -19.34
N ASP A 25 -12.06 -3.30 -19.83
CA ASP A 25 -11.49 -4.66 -19.81
C ASP A 25 -10.50 -4.87 -18.66
N MET A 26 -11.00 -4.69 -17.44
CA MET A 26 -10.19 -4.68 -16.23
C MET A 26 -10.60 -5.80 -15.26
N ALA A 27 -9.61 -6.46 -14.66
CA ALA A 27 -9.81 -7.33 -13.52
C ALA A 27 -9.67 -6.56 -12.19
N PRO A 28 -10.42 -6.92 -11.14
CA PRO A 28 -10.12 -6.49 -9.77
C PRO A 28 -8.71 -6.91 -9.36
N ALA A 29 -7.97 -6.01 -8.74
CA ALA A 29 -6.61 -6.26 -8.26
C ALA A 29 -6.42 -5.55 -6.91
N PRO A 30 -6.90 -6.15 -5.80
CA PRO A 30 -6.78 -5.57 -4.47
C PRO A 30 -5.32 -5.67 -3.98
N MET A 31 -4.81 -4.60 -3.38
CA MET A 31 -3.44 -4.54 -2.85
C MET A 31 -3.37 -4.74 -1.33
N ALA A 32 -4.50 -4.97 -0.67
CA ALA A 32 -4.62 -5.08 0.79
C ALA A 32 -3.63 -6.09 1.44
N HIS A 33 -3.21 -7.11 0.68
CA HIS A 33 -2.30 -8.16 1.13
C HIS A 33 -1.02 -8.24 0.29
N THR A 34 -0.78 -7.24 -0.56
CA THR A 34 0.39 -7.18 -1.44
C THR A 34 1.46 -6.36 -0.74
N SER A 35 2.63 -6.94 -0.53
CA SER A 35 3.78 -6.21 0.01
C SER A 35 4.34 -5.24 -1.03
N GLY A 36 5.08 -4.24 -0.59
CA GLY A 36 5.69 -3.25 -1.47
C GLY A 36 7.03 -2.74 -0.97
N THR A 37 7.70 -1.97 -1.83
CA THR A 37 9.01 -1.35 -1.58
C THR A 37 8.89 0.16 -1.60
N VAL A 38 9.48 0.84 -0.63
CA VAL A 38 9.60 2.31 -0.64
C VAL A 38 10.51 2.74 -1.79
N ALA A 39 9.96 3.44 -2.77
CA ALA A 39 10.69 4.01 -3.91
C ALA A 39 11.24 5.41 -3.61
N SER A 40 10.49 6.19 -2.82
CA SER A 40 10.91 7.49 -2.26
C SER A 40 10.05 7.83 -1.04
N PHE A 41 10.51 8.74 -0.20
CA PHE A 41 9.77 9.16 0.98
C PHE A 41 10.06 10.62 1.38
N THR A 42 9.18 11.17 2.21
CA THR A 42 9.35 12.47 2.87
C THR A 42 9.03 12.34 4.36
N VAL A 43 9.76 13.10 5.19
CA VAL A 43 9.47 13.24 6.62
C VAL A 43 8.99 14.67 6.86
N ASP A 44 7.68 14.82 7.06
CA ASP A 44 7.02 16.10 7.29
C ASP A 44 6.91 16.38 8.79
N ARG A 45 7.59 17.43 9.24
CA ARG A 45 7.61 17.91 10.63
C ARG A 45 6.65 19.09 10.87
N LEU A 46 5.99 19.60 9.83
CA LEU A 46 5.13 20.78 9.90
C LEU A 46 3.65 20.43 9.78
N ALA A 47 3.31 19.38 9.03
CA ALA A 47 1.93 18.93 8.93
C ALA A 47 1.37 18.54 10.31
N TYR A 48 0.16 19.02 10.60
CA TYR A 48 -0.57 18.58 11.79
C TYR A 48 -0.90 17.09 11.66
N SER A 49 -0.46 16.31 12.65
CA SER A 49 -0.73 14.87 12.74
C SER A 49 -0.82 14.45 14.20
N PRO A 50 -1.68 13.48 14.55
CA PRO A 50 -1.68 12.84 15.86
C PRO A 50 -0.39 12.06 16.16
N SER A 51 0.43 11.76 15.15
CA SER A 51 1.69 11.02 15.27
C SER A 51 2.80 11.73 14.48
N PRO A 52 3.25 12.91 14.91
CA PRO A 52 4.33 13.62 14.23
C PRO A 52 5.70 12.97 14.52
N PRO A 53 6.66 13.02 13.58
CA PRO A 53 6.51 13.54 12.22
C PRO A 53 5.70 12.59 11.32
N THR A 54 5.02 13.15 10.32
CA THR A 54 4.31 12.33 9.34
C THR A 54 5.28 11.85 8.28
N VAL A 55 5.26 10.56 7.97
CA VAL A 55 6.07 10.00 6.88
C VAL A 55 5.17 9.59 5.72
N PHE A 56 5.40 10.18 4.55
CA PHE A 56 4.77 9.73 3.31
C PHE A 56 5.78 9.01 2.44
N ALA A 57 5.36 7.93 1.81
CA ALA A 57 6.19 7.14 0.90
C ALA A 57 5.48 6.88 -0.42
N VAL A 58 6.24 6.94 -1.51
CA VAL A 58 5.85 6.32 -2.77
C VAL A 58 6.23 4.85 -2.67
N VAL A 59 5.24 3.97 -2.75
CA VAL A 59 5.40 2.52 -2.62
C VAL A 59 5.14 1.86 -3.97
N ASP A 60 6.10 1.04 -4.40
CA ASP A 60 5.95 0.10 -5.51
C ASP A 60 5.48 -1.25 -4.98
N PHE A 61 4.30 -1.69 -5.39
CA PHE A 61 3.75 -2.98 -4.97
C PHE A 61 4.30 -4.14 -5.79
N ASP A 62 4.46 -5.29 -5.14
CA ASP A 62 4.85 -6.53 -5.81
C ASP A 62 3.79 -6.91 -6.87
N GLY A 63 4.23 -7.24 -8.08
CA GLY A 63 3.31 -7.50 -9.19
C GLY A 63 2.70 -6.25 -9.84
N GLY A 64 3.19 -5.06 -9.45
CA GLY A 64 2.94 -3.78 -10.12
C GLY A 64 2.00 -2.85 -9.37
N GLY A 65 2.01 -1.59 -9.79
CA GLY A 65 1.25 -0.51 -9.17
C GLY A 65 2.13 0.33 -8.25
N ARG A 66 1.89 1.64 -8.26
CA ARG A 66 2.61 2.64 -7.46
C ARG A 66 1.61 3.56 -6.79
N VAL A 67 1.78 3.82 -5.51
CA VAL A 67 0.91 4.74 -4.77
C VAL A 67 1.71 5.60 -3.80
N LEU A 68 1.28 6.84 -3.60
CA LEU A 68 1.70 7.65 -2.45
C LEU A 68 0.82 7.28 -1.26
N MET A 69 1.42 6.87 -0.14
CA MET A 69 0.69 6.55 1.07
C MET A 69 1.48 6.90 2.34
N GLU A 70 0.77 7.13 3.43
CA GLU A 70 1.38 7.38 4.73
C GLU A 70 1.97 6.08 5.32
N LEU A 71 3.16 6.17 5.91
CA LEU A 71 3.72 5.08 6.70
C LEU A 71 3.23 5.14 8.15
N THR A 72 3.19 3.99 8.80
CA THR A 72 2.81 3.84 10.22
C THR A 72 3.65 2.75 10.87
N ASP A 73 3.68 2.72 12.21
CA ASP A 73 4.52 1.80 13.00
C ASP A 73 6.01 1.83 12.62
N VAL A 74 6.52 3.00 12.21
CA VAL A 74 7.91 3.22 11.78
C VAL A 74 8.49 4.42 12.50
N ASP A 75 9.77 4.34 12.88
CA ASP A 75 10.54 5.51 13.28
C ASP A 75 11.01 6.25 12.02
N ALA A 76 10.84 7.57 11.98
CA ALA A 76 11.20 8.38 10.82
C ALA A 76 12.69 8.31 10.47
N ASP A 77 13.56 8.05 11.46
CA ASP A 77 15.01 7.93 11.23
C ASP A 77 15.41 6.55 10.69
N GLU A 78 14.51 5.56 10.70
CA GLU A 78 14.74 4.22 10.16
C GLU A 78 14.30 4.07 8.69
N VAL A 79 13.50 5.02 8.18
CA VAL A 79 12.94 4.96 6.83
C VAL A 79 14.02 5.16 5.77
N HIS A 80 14.04 4.28 4.78
CA HIS A 80 14.98 4.35 3.66
C HIS A 80 14.35 3.82 2.37
N VAL A 81 14.85 4.28 1.22
CA VAL A 81 14.51 3.70 -0.09
C VAL A 81 14.94 2.25 -0.11
N GLY A 82 14.08 1.37 -0.62
CA GLY A 82 14.29 -0.08 -0.57
C GLY A 82 13.63 -0.78 0.63
N MET A 83 13.18 -0.03 1.64
CA MET A 83 12.47 -0.61 2.78
C MET A 83 11.22 -1.38 2.33
N ARG A 84 11.06 -2.59 2.85
CA ARG A 84 9.89 -3.44 2.61
C ARG A 84 8.75 -3.08 3.55
N VAL A 85 7.56 -2.94 2.98
CA VAL A 85 6.37 -2.54 3.71
C VAL A 85 5.18 -3.42 3.35
N VAL A 86 4.22 -3.49 4.27
CA VAL A 86 2.93 -4.16 4.07
C VAL A 86 1.78 -3.21 4.39
N PRO A 87 0.68 -3.26 3.63
CA PRO A 87 -0.50 -2.46 3.93
C PRO A 87 -1.12 -2.81 5.28
N THR A 88 -1.70 -1.80 5.92
CA THR A 88 -2.45 -1.93 7.16
C THR A 88 -3.65 -0.99 7.15
N PHE A 89 -4.80 -1.47 7.60
CA PHE A 89 -6.05 -0.72 7.63
C PHE A 89 -6.14 0.10 8.92
N ARG A 90 -6.27 1.42 8.82
CA ARG A 90 -6.17 2.34 9.96
C ARG A 90 -7.30 3.35 9.96
N ARG A 91 -7.79 3.69 11.16
CA ARG A 91 -8.69 4.84 11.36
C ARG A 91 -7.87 6.12 11.18
N LEU A 92 -8.29 7.00 10.27
CA LEU A 92 -7.67 8.31 10.06
C LEU A 92 -8.22 9.33 11.04
N TYR A 93 -9.54 9.53 11.05
CA TYR A 93 -10.22 10.48 11.94
C TYR A 93 -11.69 10.09 12.10
N THR A 94 -12.39 10.78 13.01
CA THR A 94 -13.85 10.71 13.16
C THR A 94 -14.43 12.09 12.93
N ALA A 95 -15.45 12.20 12.09
CA ALA A 95 -16.20 13.43 11.83
C ALA A 95 -17.68 13.07 11.74
N ASP A 96 -18.53 13.84 12.44
CA ASP A 96 -19.99 13.61 12.49
C ASP A 96 -20.37 12.15 12.84
N ASP A 97 -19.68 11.58 13.84
CA ASP A 97 -19.79 10.17 14.26
C ASP A 97 -19.43 9.13 13.19
N ILE A 98 -18.90 9.56 12.04
CA ILE A 98 -18.40 8.68 10.98
C ILE A 98 -16.91 8.46 11.16
N HIS A 99 -16.55 7.20 11.44
CA HIS A 99 -15.16 6.76 11.49
C HIS A 99 -14.61 6.59 10.07
N ASN A 100 -13.66 7.43 9.69
CA ASN A 100 -12.99 7.37 8.40
C ASN A 100 -11.77 6.46 8.50
N TYR A 101 -11.71 5.43 7.67
CA TYR A 101 -10.60 4.49 7.60
C TYR A 101 -9.93 4.53 6.24
N PHE A 102 -8.62 4.31 6.23
CA PHE A 102 -7.85 4.20 5.00
C PHE A 102 -6.66 3.26 5.16
N TRP A 103 -6.08 2.87 4.03
CA TRP A 103 -4.88 2.06 3.99
C TRP A 103 -3.64 2.93 4.22
N LYS A 104 -2.81 2.50 5.18
CA LYS A 104 -1.42 2.96 5.37
C LYS A 104 -0.48 1.80 5.07
N ALA A 105 0.82 2.03 5.09
CA ALA A 105 1.81 0.96 5.03
C ALA A 105 2.67 0.95 6.30
N ARG A 106 3.05 -0.23 6.77
CA ARG A 106 3.99 -0.39 7.88
C ARG A 106 5.20 -1.19 7.44
N PRO A 107 6.38 -1.06 8.08
CA PRO A 107 7.51 -1.93 7.82
C PRO A 107 7.12 -3.40 7.92
N LEU A 108 7.63 -4.19 6.98
CA LEU A 108 7.57 -5.64 7.07
C LEU A 108 8.52 -6.05 8.19
N ARG A 109 7.98 -6.67 9.26
CA ARG A 109 8.78 -7.22 10.35
C ARG A 109 9.08 -8.67 10.01
N ASP A 110 10.35 -9.06 10.09
CA ASP A 110 10.73 -10.48 10.03
C ASP A 110 10.12 -11.18 11.25
N GLY A 111 9.06 -11.98 11.03
CA GLY A 111 8.45 -12.79 12.10
C GLY A 111 6.91 -12.80 12.19
N ALA A 112 6.16 -12.37 11.18
CA ALA A 112 4.75 -12.81 11.10
C ALA A 112 4.72 -14.21 10.47
N PRO A 113 4.16 -15.25 11.13
CA PRO A 113 4.04 -16.55 10.51
C PRO A 113 3.18 -16.43 9.25
N GLY A 114 3.81 -16.64 8.09
CA GLY A 114 3.08 -16.98 6.88
C GLY A 114 2.29 -18.24 7.17
N SER A 115 1.00 -18.23 6.82
CA SER A 115 0.17 -19.43 6.81
C SER A 115 0.95 -20.57 6.15
N ALA A 116 1.30 -21.59 6.94
CA ALA A 116 1.88 -22.81 6.40
C ALA A 116 0.94 -23.37 5.32
N PRO A 117 1.46 -23.92 4.21
CA PRO A 117 0.61 -24.58 3.23
C PRO A 117 -0.14 -25.74 3.93
N PRO A 118 -1.41 -26.01 3.58
CA PRO A 118 -2.15 -27.12 4.18
C PRO A 118 -1.40 -28.41 3.87
N GLY A 119 -0.89 -29.04 4.92
CA GLY A 119 -0.16 -30.29 4.84
C GLY A 119 -1.05 -31.42 4.31
N GLU A 120 -0.50 -32.19 3.39
CA GLU A 120 -1.03 -33.48 2.99
C GLU A 120 -1.16 -34.37 4.23
N SER A 121 -2.37 -34.87 4.46
CA SER A 121 -2.63 -35.89 5.46
C SER A 121 -2.38 -37.26 4.84
N LEU A 122 -1.57 -38.06 5.53
CA LEU A 122 -1.39 -39.51 5.32
C LEU A 122 -2.73 -40.26 5.36
#